data_AF-A0A2D7EUA2-F1
#
_entry.id   AF-A0A2D7EUA2-F1
#
_cell.length_a   1.000
_cell.length_b   1.000
_cell.length_c   1.000
_cell.angle_alpha   90.00
_cell.angle_beta   90.00
_cell.angle_gamma   90.00
#
_symmetry.space_group_name_H-M   'P 1'
#
loop_
_entity.id
_entity.type
_entity.pdbx_description
1 polymer ?
#
loop_
_entity_poly.entity_id
_entity_poly.type
_entity_poly.pdbx_seq_one_letter_code
_entity_poly.pdbx_strand_id
1 'polypeptide(L)'
;LIELKLPKKDRMYIQNLHSRFGTLPEPKASNLRVFRSVLQQQAVQHLELEIVIRTHELSPSMGTYDGDVSYVESLLDMLQRMPPLKAGNASLIDGHWLMQRTNLGKGIALGKLKSWLHRLQVERDLETKEDIEELLCSLHWNEENYHDWPSLQFPE
;
A
#
# COMPACT_ATOMS: atom_id res chain seq x y z
N LEU A 1 -14.52 4.00 -22.19
CA LEU A 1 -14.10 5.30 -21.58
C LEU A 1 -13.76 6.40 -22.61
N ILE A 2 -13.09 6.09 -23.73
CA ILE A 2 -12.70 7.11 -24.74
C ILE A 2 -13.93 7.78 -25.39
N GLU A 3 -14.98 7.01 -25.64
CA GLU A 3 -16.23 7.52 -26.24
C GLU A 3 -17.07 8.40 -25.31
N LEU A 4 -16.85 8.32 -23.99
CA LEU A 4 -17.59 9.11 -22.98
C LEU A 4 -17.10 10.57 -22.88
N LYS A 5 -16.15 10.99 -23.75
CA LYS A 5 -15.56 12.35 -23.77
C LYS A 5 -15.05 12.85 -22.41
N LEU A 6 -14.65 11.94 -21.53
CA LEU A 6 -14.18 12.27 -20.19
C LEU A 6 -12.78 12.92 -20.21
N PRO A 7 -12.49 13.85 -19.28
CA PRO A 7 -11.14 14.36 -19.06
C PRO A 7 -10.14 13.23 -18.83
N LYS A 8 -8.87 13.42 -19.27
CA LYS A 8 -7.82 12.39 -19.15
C LYS A 8 -7.58 11.98 -17.69
N LYS A 9 -7.63 12.95 -16.77
CA LYS A 9 -7.49 12.71 -15.32
C LYS A 9 -8.54 11.74 -14.81
N ASP A 10 -9.79 11.96 -15.16
CA ASP A 10 -10.91 11.13 -14.69
C ASP A 10 -10.86 9.72 -15.32
N ARG A 11 -10.45 9.63 -16.59
CA ARG A 11 -10.20 8.33 -17.24
C ARG A 11 -9.11 7.53 -16.53
N MET A 12 -7.96 8.16 -16.22
CA MET A 12 -6.89 7.50 -15.47
C MET A 12 -7.34 7.11 -14.06
N TYR A 13 -8.12 7.96 -13.39
CA TYR A 13 -8.67 7.65 -12.07
C TYR A 13 -9.58 6.42 -12.13
N ILE A 14 -10.55 6.38 -13.04
CA ILE A 14 -11.47 5.25 -13.20
C ILE A 14 -10.71 3.98 -13.58
N GLN A 15 -9.71 4.08 -14.48
CA GLN A 15 -8.87 2.93 -14.85
C GLN A 15 -8.07 2.38 -13.67
N ASN A 16 -7.46 3.24 -12.85
CA ASN A 16 -6.74 2.82 -11.65
C ASN A 16 -7.66 2.23 -10.58
N LEU A 17 -8.87 2.77 -10.43
CA LEU A 17 -9.86 2.21 -9.51
C LEU A 17 -10.27 0.81 -9.98
N HIS A 18 -10.63 0.68 -11.26
CA HIS A 18 -11.07 -0.57 -11.86
C HIS A 18 -9.97 -1.64 -11.89
N SER A 19 -8.69 -1.26 -12.03
CA SER A 19 -7.58 -2.21 -11.98
C SER A 19 -7.35 -2.81 -10.58
N ARG A 20 -7.91 -2.19 -9.54
CA ARG A 20 -7.82 -2.70 -8.15
C ARG A 20 -9.01 -3.59 -7.78
N PHE A 21 -10.10 -3.58 -8.56
CA PHE A 21 -11.26 -4.41 -8.27
C PHE A 21 -10.93 -5.89 -8.33
N GLY A 22 -11.48 -6.62 -7.36
CA GLY A 22 -11.22 -8.03 -7.15
C GLY A 22 -9.90 -8.35 -6.45
N THR A 23 -9.15 -7.33 -6.02
CA THR A 23 -7.96 -7.50 -5.18
C THR A 23 -8.28 -7.17 -3.73
N LEU A 24 -7.90 -8.08 -2.84
CA LEU A 24 -8.09 -7.95 -1.39
C LEU A 24 -6.73 -8.09 -0.70
N PRO A 25 -6.47 -7.34 0.38
CA PRO A 25 -5.29 -7.57 1.21
C PRO A 25 -5.43 -8.91 1.96
N GLU A 26 -4.30 -9.54 2.29
CA GLU A 26 -4.32 -10.66 3.24
C GLU A 26 -4.82 -10.19 4.61
N PRO A 27 -5.40 -11.08 5.44
CA PRO A 27 -6.01 -10.73 6.72
C PRO A 27 -4.94 -10.60 7.82
N LYS A 28 -3.96 -9.75 7.58
CA LYS A 28 -2.86 -9.41 8.49
C LYS A 28 -2.84 -7.91 8.72
N ALA A 29 -2.57 -7.50 9.96
CA ALA A 29 -2.50 -6.08 10.31
C ALA A 29 -1.48 -5.31 9.46
N SER A 30 -0.33 -5.89 9.13
CA SER A 30 0.68 -5.29 8.25
C SER A 30 0.12 -4.93 6.88
N ASN A 31 -0.62 -5.85 6.27
CA ASN A 31 -1.14 -5.71 4.91
C ASN A 31 -2.31 -4.75 4.89
N LEU A 32 -3.16 -4.78 5.92
CA LEU A 32 -4.23 -3.79 6.09
C LEU A 32 -3.70 -2.38 6.33
N ARG A 33 -2.57 -2.20 7.04
CA ARG A 33 -1.92 -0.89 7.16
C ARG A 33 -1.45 -0.36 5.82
N VAL A 34 -0.80 -1.20 5.00
CA VAL A 34 -0.37 -0.84 3.63
C VAL A 34 -1.58 -0.48 2.78
N PHE A 35 -2.59 -1.36 2.74
CA PHE A 35 -3.85 -1.14 2.03
C PHE A 35 -4.49 0.19 2.41
N ARG A 36 -4.65 0.45 3.71
CA ARG A 36 -5.21 1.71 4.25
C ARG A 36 -4.37 2.93 3.87
N SER A 37 -3.05 2.80 3.86
CA SER A 37 -2.15 3.93 3.56
C SER A 37 -2.13 4.28 2.07
N VAL A 38 -2.25 3.27 1.21
CA VAL A 38 -2.27 3.44 -0.26
C VAL A 38 -3.62 3.98 -0.75
N LEU A 39 -4.73 3.45 -0.22
CA LEU A 39 -6.08 3.87 -0.62
C LEU A 39 -6.62 5.05 0.20
N GLN A 40 -6.03 5.31 1.37
CA GLN A 40 -6.43 6.40 2.27
C GLN A 40 -7.93 6.39 2.54
N GLN A 41 -8.60 7.51 2.27
CA GLN A 41 -10.05 7.68 2.45
C GLN A 41 -10.88 6.71 1.61
N GLN A 42 -10.31 6.04 0.61
CA GLN A 42 -10.98 5.10 -0.29
C GLN A 42 -10.93 3.64 0.20
N ALA A 43 -10.15 3.35 1.26
CA ALA A 43 -9.91 1.98 1.70
C ALA A 43 -11.21 1.29 2.17
N VAL A 44 -12.06 2.02 2.88
CA VAL A 44 -13.36 1.52 3.37
C VAL A 44 -14.31 1.27 2.20
N GLN A 45 -14.48 2.26 1.31
CA GLN A 45 -15.36 2.16 0.15
C GLN A 45 -14.91 1.05 -0.79
N HIS A 46 -13.60 0.80 -0.91
CA HIS A 46 -13.10 -0.34 -1.67
C HIS A 46 -13.66 -1.66 -1.13
N LEU A 47 -13.56 -1.90 0.18
CA LEU A 47 -14.09 -3.13 0.79
C LEU A 47 -15.63 -3.20 0.73
N GLU A 48 -16.33 -2.08 0.93
CA GLU A 48 -17.80 -2.01 0.79
C GLU A 48 -18.25 -2.35 -0.65
N LEU A 49 -17.54 -1.84 -1.66
CA LEU A 49 -17.79 -2.18 -3.06
C LEU A 49 -17.51 -3.66 -3.33
N GLU A 50 -16.42 -4.21 -2.79
CA GLU A 50 -16.08 -5.63 -2.92
C GLU A 50 -17.14 -6.55 -2.27
N ILE A 51 -17.80 -6.11 -1.18
CA ILE A 51 -18.97 -6.78 -0.60
C ILE A 51 -20.12 -6.78 -1.62
N VAL A 52 -20.53 -5.60 -2.11
CA VAL A 52 -21.65 -5.47 -3.05
C VAL A 52 -21.43 -6.30 -4.32
N ILE A 53 -20.22 -6.26 -4.87
CA ILE A 53 -19.82 -7.02 -6.07
C ILE A 53 -20.03 -8.52 -5.83
N ARG A 54 -19.54 -9.05 -4.70
CA ARG A 54 -19.67 -10.50 -4.38
C ARG A 54 -21.09 -10.91 -4.02
N THR A 55 -21.81 -10.09 -3.25
CA THR A 55 -23.21 -10.36 -2.88
C THR A 55 -24.11 -10.50 -4.11
N HIS A 56 -23.81 -9.77 -5.19
CA HIS A 56 -24.60 -9.77 -6.41
C HIS A 56 -23.96 -10.58 -7.55
N GLU A 57 -22.93 -11.39 -7.25
CA GLU A 57 -22.20 -12.20 -8.24
C GLU A 57 -21.72 -11.40 -9.46
N LEU A 58 -21.42 -10.11 -9.25
CA LEU A 58 -20.87 -9.26 -10.29
C LEU A 58 -19.42 -9.68 -10.50
N SER A 59 -19.04 -9.95 -11.75
CA SER A 59 -17.68 -10.37 -12.06
C SER A 59 -16.71 -9.21 -11.79
N PRO A 60 -15.77 -9.32 -10.82
CA PRO A 60 -14.73 -8.32 -10.67
C PRO A 60 -13.85 -8.41 -11.91
N SER A 61 -13.74 -7.29 -12.62
CA SER A 61 -13.05 -7.16 -13.90
C SER A 61 -11.62 -7.73 -13.94
N MET A 62 -10.94 -7.83 -12.79
CA MET A 62 -9.55 -8.33 -12.66
C MET A 62 -9.34 -9.22 -11.41
N GLY A 63 -10.42 -9.71 -10.78
CA GLY A 63 -10.33 -10.40 -9.50
C GLY A 63 -9.97 -11.88 -9.59
N THR A 64 -8.93 -12.29 -8.86
CA THR A 64 -8.45 -13.68 -8.79
C THR A 64 -8.90 -14.44 -7.55
N TYR A 65 -9.67 -13.79 -6.66
CA TYR A 65 -9.95 -14.31 -5.31
C TYR A 65 -11.41 -14.73 -5.10
N ASP A 66 -11.60 -16.04 -4.87
CA ASP A 66 -12.84 -16.76 -4.51
C ASP A 66 -13.21 -16.62 -3.02
N GLY A 67 -12.96 -15.43 -2.45
CA GLY A 67 -13.31 -15.16 -1.06
C GLY A 67 -14.81 -14.91 -0.92
N ASP A 68 -15.47 -15.66 -0.05
CA ASP A 68 -16.87 -15.43 0.34
C ASP A 68 -17.07 -14.01 0.91
N VAL A 69 -18.28 -13.48 0.81
CA VAL A 69 -18.65 -12.14 1.31
C VAL A 69 -18.23 -11.96 2.78
N SER A 70 -18.39 -13.01 3.58
CA SER A 70 -17.98 -13.06 4.99
C SER A 70 -16.49 -12.73 5.22
N TYR A 71 -15.62 -13.11 4.28
CA TYR A 71 -14.20 -12.79 4.35
C TYR A 71 -13.96 -11.28 4.19
N VAL A 72 -14.65 -10.63 3.25
CA VAL A 72 -14.51 -9.18 3.02
C VAL A 72 -15.08 -8.39 4.19
N GLU A 73 -16.20 -8.83 4.77
CA GLU A 73 -16.76 -8.24 5.99
C GLU A 73 -15.78 -8.31 7.16
N SER A 74 -15.07 -9.43 7.31
CA SER A 74 -14.04 -9.58 8.35
C SER A 74 -12.86 -8.62 8.16
N LEU A 75 -12.43 -8.38 6.92
CA LEU A 75 -11.40 -7.40 6.60
C LEU A 75 -11.87 -5.98 6.90
N LEU A 76 -13.13 -5.66 6.58
CA LEU A 76 -13.71 -4.35 6.83
C LEU A 76 -13.80 -4.06 8.34
N ASP A 77 -14.28 -5.03 9.13
CA ASP A 77 -14.31 -4.91 10.59
C ASP A 77 -12.90 -4.74 11.17
N MET A 78 -11.92 -5.53 10.71
CA MET A 78 -10.53 -5.39 11.13
C MET A 78 -9.97 -3.99 10.79
N LEU A 79 -10.18 -3.52 9.56
CA LEU A 79 -9.73 -2.21 9.08
C LEU A 79 -10.31 -1.06 9.90
N GLN A 80 -11.60 -1.13 10.24
CA GLN A 80 -12.31 -0.09 11.00
C GLN A 80 -11.90 -0.06 12.48
N ARG A 81 -11.59 -1.21 13.07
CA ARG A 81 -11.12 -1.30 14.47
C ARG A 81 -9.65 -0.89 14.64
N MET A 82 -8.86 -0.93 13.57
CA MET A 82 -7.44 -0.59 13.64
C MET A 82 -7.23 0.89 13.93
N PRO A 83 -6.40 1.26 14.93
CA PRO A 83 -6.07 2.65 15.19
C PRO A 83 -5.34 3.27 14.00
N PRO A 84 -5.34 4.61 13.84
CA PRO A 84 -4.47 5.29 12.88
C PRO A 84 -2.99 4.93 13.09
N LEU A 85 -2.18 5.07 12.03
CA LEU A 85 -0.73 4.87 12.15
C LEU A 85 -0.12 5.85 13.15
N LYS A 86 0.81 5.36 13.98
CA LYS A 86 1.45 6.18 15.02
C LYS A 86 2.18 7.40 14.44
N ALA A 87 2.97 7.19 13.40
CA ALA A 87 3.68 8.24 12.66
C ALA A 87 2.82 8.95 11.59
N GLY A 88 1.55 8.56 11.44
CA GLY A 88 0.74 8.95 10.29
C GLY A 88 1.23 8.34 8.97
N ASN A 89 0.71 8.87 7.85
CA ASN A 89 1.00 8.32 6.50
C ASN A 89 2.30 8.86 5.88
N ALA A 90 2.87 9.94 6.42
CA ALA A 90 4.08 10.53 5.88
C ALA A 90 5.31 9.69 6.24
N SER A 91 6.30 9.65 5.35
CA SER A 91 7.58 9.01 5.66
C SER A 91 8.30 9.79 6.74
N LEU A 92 8.77 9.10 7.79
CA LEU A 92 9.54 9.68 8.90
C LEU A 92 10.90 10.18 8.46
N ILE A 93 11.42 9.65 7.36
CA ILE A 93 12.78 9.92 6.87
C ILE A 93 12.75 10.61 5.50
N ASP A 94 13.81 11.36 5.22
CA ASP A 94 14.04 11.97 3.92
C ASP A 94 15.30 11.40 3.24
N GLY A 95 15.57 11.87 2.02
CA GLY A 95 16.74 11.41 1.27
C GLY A 95 18.07 11.82 1.92
N HIS A 96 18.14 12.99 2.58
CA HIS A 96 19.37 13.44 3.23
C HIS A 96 19.70 12.58 4.45
N TRP A 97 18.69 12.23 5.24
CA TRP A 97 18.82 11.33 6.38
C TRP A 97 19.38 9.96 5.97
N LEU A 98 18.90 9.42 4.83
CA LEU A 98 19.39 8.16 4.28
C LEU A 98 20.82 8.25 3.77
N MET A 99 21.16 9.32 3.05
CA MET A 99 22.51 9.53 2.52
C MET A 99 23.56 9.56 3.62
N GLN A 100 23.24 10.17 4.77
CA GLN A 100 24.15 10.24 5.92
C GLN A 100 24.47 8.87 6.55
N ARG A 101 23.61 7.86 6.36
CA ARG A 101 23.72 6.54 6.99
C ARG A 101 24.20 5.43 6.06
N THR A 102 23.82 5.52 4.79
CA THR A 102 24.03 4.44 3.81
C THR A 102 25.21 4.70 2.87
N ASN A 103 25.80 5.90 2.90
CA ASN A 103 26.80 6.37 1.93
C ASN A 103 26.32 6.27 0.45
N LEU A 104 25.03 6.01 0.23
CA LEU A 104 24.42 5.99 -1.09
C LEU A 104 24.36 7.42 -1.63
N GLY A 105 24.85 7.60 -2.85
CA GLY A 105 24.70 8.85 -3.58
C GLY A 105 23.25 9.11 -3.99
N LYS A 106 22.99 10.33 -4.48
CA LYS A 106 21.70 10.67 -5.11
C LYS A 106 21.49 9.77 -6.34
N GLY A 107 20.39 9.03 -6.38
CA GLY A 107 20.08 8.13 -7.49
C GLY A 107 18.84 7.28 -7.26
N ILE A 108 18.57 6.36 -8.20
CA ILE A 108 17.40 5.48 -8.19
C ILE A 108 17.42 4.56 -6.96
N ALA A 109 18.58 4.00 -6.61
CA ALA A 109 18.74 3.14 -5.44
C ALA A 109 18.32 3.84 -4.14
N LEU A 110 18.78 5.07 -3.90
CA LEU A 110 18.39 5.86 -2.74
C LEU A 110 16.87 6.09 -2.67
N GLY A 111 16.26 6.39 -3.82
CA GLY A 111 14.80 6.56 -3.92
C GLY A 111 14.03 5.27 -3.62
N LYS A 112 14.49 4.14 -4.16
CA LYS A 112 13.91 2.82 -3.93
C LYS A 112 14.04 2.38 -2.46
N LEU A 113 15.21 2.59 -1.85
CA LEU A 113 15.41 2.29 -0.42
C LEU A 113 14.50 3.14 0.46
N LYS A 114 14.35 4.43 0.12
CA LYS A 114 13.40 5.31 0.82
C LYS A 114 11.96 4.79 0.72
N SER A 115 11.53 4.39 -0.47
CA SER A 115 10.19 3.81 -0.68
C SER A 115 10.00 2.51 0.08
N TRP A 116 11.02 1.66 0.15
CA TRP A 116 10.98 0.40 0.88
C TRP A 116 10.90 0.62 2.39
N LEU A 117 11.72 1.52 2.94
CA LEU A 117 11.64 1.88 4.37
C LEU A 117 10.31 2.53 4.73
N HIS A 118 9.76 3.37 3.85
CA HIS A 118 8.42 3.93 4.07
C HIS A 118 7.34 2.85 4.06
N ARG A 119 7.45 1.84 3.20
CA ARG A 119 6.56 0.68 3.24
C ARG A 119 6.68 -0.07 4.57
N LEU A 120 7.90 -0.38 5.02
CA LEU A 120 8.13 -1.08 6.29
C LEU A 120 7.68 -0.28 7.51
N GLN A 121 7.82 1.06 7.47
CA GLN A 121 7.26 1.97 8.48
C GLN A 121 5.76 1.76 8.64
N VAL A 122 5.04 1.69 7.52
CA VAL A 122 3.60 1.47 7.49
C VAL A 122 3.24 0.05 7.94
N GLU A 123 3.92 -0.96 7.41
CA GLU A 123 3.65 -2.37 7.75
C GLU A 123 3.84 -2.66 9.24
N ARG A 124 4.93 -2.15 9.82
CA ARG A 124 5.32 -2.38 11.21
C ARG A 124 4.80 -1.33 12.19
N ASP A 125 4.14 -0.27 11.68
CA ASP A 125 3.60 0.84 12.49
C ASP A 125 4.67 1.52 13.35
N LEU A 126 5.82 1.81 12.70
CA LEU A 126 6.96 2.46 13.33
C LEU A 126 6.65 3.93 13.61
N GLU A 127 7.14 4.42 14.75
CA GLU A 127 6.76 5.73 15.28
C GLU A 127 7.89 6.75 15.17
N THR A 128 9.14 6.29 15.24
CA THR A 128 10.32 7.14 15.40
C THR A 128 11.36 6.91 14.31
N LYS A 129 12.30 7.86 14.15
CA LYS A 129 13.40 7.70 13.18
C LYS A 129 14.40 6.64 13.64
N GLU A 130 14.52 6.47 14.95
CA GLU A 130 15.34 5.47 15.62
C GLU A 130 14.85 4.06 15.25
N ASP A 131 13.53 3.82 15.23
CA ASP A 131 12.96 2.56 14.75
C ASP A 131 13.34 2.25 13.28
N ILE A 132 13.34 3.28 12.43
CA ILE A 132 13.76 3.17 11.02
C ILE A 132 15.26 2.88 10.92
N GLU A 133 16.07 3.43 11.82
CA GLU A 133 17.51 3.21 11.86
C GLU A 133 17.87 1.79 12.27
N GLU A 134 17.23 1.25 13.30
CA GLU A 134 17.37 -0.15 13.69
C GLU A 134 16.97 -1.08 12.55
N LEU A 135 15.85 -0.76 11.88
CA LEU A 135 15.40 -1.48 10.69
C LEU A 135 16.45 -1.43 9.58
N LEU A 136 16.97 -0.26 9.24
CA LEU A 136 17.97 -0.07 8.19
C LEU A 136 19.25 -0.89 8.46
N CYS A 137 19.68 -0.96 9.72
CA CYS A 137 20.84 -1.77 10.13
C CYS A 137 20.59 -3.28 10.00
N SER A 138 19.33 -3.73 10.10
CA SER A 138 18.93 -5.14 9.98
C SER A 138 18.66 -5.60 8.54
N LEU A 139 18.50 -4.66 7.60
CA LEU A 139 18.17 -4.96 6.20
C LEU A 139 19.43 -5.21 5.37
N HIS A 140 19.38 -6.23 4.50
CA HIS A 140 20.45 -6.56 3.54
C HIS A 140 20.35 -5.70 2.26
N TRP A 141 20.12 -4.39 2.41
CA TRP A 141 19.92 -3.47 1.29
C TRP A 141 21.19 -3.23 0.44
N ASN A 142 22.37 -3.63 0.92
CA ASN A 142 23.65 -3.47 0.21
C ASN A 142 23.96 -4.60 -0.78
N GLU A 143 23.33 -5.77 -0.61
CA GLU A 143 23.58 -6.99 -1.39
C GLU A 143 22.49 -7.28 -2.43
N GLU A 144 21.32 -6.64 -2.29
CA GLU A 144 20.16 -6.87 -3.14
C GLU A 144 20.09 -5.94 -4.38
N ASN A 145 19.45 -6.43 -5.43
CA ASN A 145 19.11 -5.63 -6.59
C ASN A 145 17.98 -4.64 -6.23
N TYR A 146 18.26 -3.34 -6.29
CA TYR A 146 17.32 -2.28 -5.93
C TYR A 146 16.02 -2.26 -6.77
N HIS A 147 15.97 -3.01 -7.88
CA HIS A 147 14.75 -3.19 -8.67
C HIS A 147 13.70 -4.06 -7.98
N ASP A 148 14.12 -4.99 -7.13
CA ASP A 148 13.26 -5.98 -6.47
C ASP A 148 12.70 -5.49 -5.13
N TRP A 149 13.15 -4.33 -4.65
CA TRP A 149 12.66 -3.78 -3.39
C TRP A 149 11.19 -3.40 -3.46
N PRO A 150 10.39 -3.86 -2.49
CA PRO A 150 8.98 -3.55 -2.46
C PRO A 150 8.76 -2.07 -2.17
N SER A 151 7.69 -1.53 -2.72
CA SER A 151 7.30 -0.13 -2.51
C SER A 151 5.91 -0.05 -1.91
N LEU A 152 5.56 1.10 -1.33
CA LEU A 152 4.23 1.34 -0.77
C LEU A 152 3.19 1.41 -1.90
N GLN A 153 2.71 0.25 -2.34
CA GLN A 153 1.75 0.08 -3.42
C GLN A 153 0.75 -1.03 -3.09
N PHE A 154 -0.41 -0.97 -3.72
CA PHE A 154 -1.46 -2.00 -3.65
C PHE A 154 -2.31 -1.94 -4.94
N PRO A 155 -2.65 -3.08 -5.55
CA PRO A 155 -2.07 -4.42 -5.33
C PRO A 155 -0.56 -4.44 -5.65
N GLU A 156 0.15 -5.50 -5.24
CA GLU A 156 1.59 -5.66 -5.54
C GLU A 156 1.88 -5.95 -7.00
#